data_AF-F7RRH5-F1
#
_entry.id   AF-F7RRH5-F1
#
_cell.length_a   1.000
_cell.length_b   1.000
_cell.length_c   1.000
_cell.angle_alpha   90.00
_cell.angle_beta   90.00
_cell.angle_gamma   90.00
#
_symmetry.space_group_name_H-M   'P 1'
#
loop_
_entity.id
_entity.type
_entity.pdbx_description
1 polymer ?
#
loop_
_entity_poly.entity_id
_entity_poly.type
_entity_poly.pdbx_seq_one_letter_code
_entity_poly.pdbx_strand_id
1 'polypeptide(L)'
;MNWHYAILLCASIGLLSGCATSPPKSPDNLCDIFQEHRSWYDAAKDTRDKWGVPVHVPLAMMYQESSFKHNAAPPMEYFLGFIPIGRASDAYGYAQAKTMTWDDYVRETGNGWSSRSDFDDAMDFMGWFIYKTNKINGVSKWDARAQYLNYHEGWGGYRRGSYKSKAWLVKVAAKVDDRAKRYAAQYQSCKEDLDSSWLWRLFFG
;
A
#
# COMPACT_ATOMS: atom_id res chain seq x y z
N MET A 1 -11.82 -21.44 44.63
CA MET A 1 -12.10 -21.20 43.19
C MET A 1 -12.52 -19.74 43.06
N ASN A 2 -11.82 -18.76 42.51
CA ASN A 2 -10.90 -18.74 41.37
C ASN A 2 -10.05 -17.44 41.37
N TRP A 3 -9.50 -16.99 42.51
CA TRP A 3 -8.71 -15.75 42.56
C TRP A 3 -7.45 -15.82 41.67
N HIS A 4 -6.83 -17.00 41.56
CA HIS A 4 -5.69 -17.22 40.65
C HIS A 4 -6.06 -17.07 39.17
N TYR A 5 -7.29 -17.41 38.78
CA TYR A 5 -7.76 -17.21 37.40
C TYR A 5 -8.03 -15.73 37.10
N ALA A 6 -8.50 -14.95 38.08
CA ALA A 6 -8.72 -13.51 37.91
C ALA A 6 -7.40 -12.74 37.71
N ILE A 7 -6.31 -13.15 38.38
CA ILE A 7 -4.98 -12.56 38.17
C ILE A 7 -4.41 -12.97 36.81
N LEU A 8 -4.59 -14.23 36.37
CA LEU A 8 -4.19 -14.69 35.04
C LEU A 8 -4.99 -14.02 33.90
N LEU A 9 -6.27 -13.69 34.13
CA LEU A 9 -7.11 -12.98 33.17
C LEU A 9 -6.74 -11.48 33.07
N CYS A 10 -6.37 -10.84 34.18
CA CYS A 10 -5.91 -9.45 34.16
C CYS A 10 -4.48 -9.30 33.60
N ALA A 11 -3.61 -10.28 33.82
CA ALA A 11 -2.25 -10.27 33.26
C ALA A 11 -2.21 -10.50 31.74
N SER A 12 -3.26 -11.07 31.15
CA SER A 12 -3.36 -11.32 29.70
C SER A 12 -3.96 -10.16 28.90
N ILE A 13 -4.57 -9.16 29.55
CA ILE A 13 -5.18 -7.99 28.87
C ILE A 13 -4.13 -6.88 28.58
N GLY A 14 -2.95 -6.92 29.21
CA GLY A 14 -1.91 -5.90 29.06
C GLY A 14 -1.08 -5.95 27.76
N LEU A 15 -1.27 -6.96 26.91
CA LEU A 15 -0.44 -7.17 25.70
C LEU A 15 -1.10 -6.73 24.39
N LEU A 16 -2.33 -6.21 24.42
CA LEU A 16 -2.99 -5.64 23.24
C LEU A 16 -2.73 -4.12 23.12
N SER A 17 -1.50 -3.70 23.36
CA SER A 17 -1.05 -2.43 22.76
C SER A 17 -0.94 -2.70 21.26
N GLY A 18 -1.98 -2.34 20.51
CA GLY A 18 -1.93 -2.37 19.05
C GLY A 18 -0.79 -1.48 18.59
N CYS A 19 0.36 -2.09 18.27
CA CYS A 19 1.48 -1.39 17.69
C CYS A 19 1.06 -0.92 16.29
N ALA A 20 0.58 0.32 16.19
CA ALA A 20 0.42 0.97 14.90
C ALA A 20 1.79 1.10 14.25
N THR A 21 1.98 0.52 13.07
CA THR A 21 3.21 0.70 12.30
C THR A 21 3.37 2.17 11.95
N SER A 22 4.48 2.78 12.39
CA SER A 22 4.82 4.15 12.01
C SER A 22 5.15 4.21 10.52
N PRO A 23 4.81 5.31 9.81
CA PRO A 23 5.34 5.53 8.47
C PRO A 23 6.87 5.53 8.46
N PRO A 24 7.52 5.13 7.35
CA PRO A 24 8.98 5.09 7.25
C PRO A 24 9.60 6.47 7.48
N LYS A 25 10.75 6.50 8.15
CA LYS A 25 11.47 7.76 8.44
C LYS A 25 12.08 8.39 7.19
N SER A 26 12.50 7.55 6.24
CA SER A 26 13.12 7.95 4.98
C SER A 26 12.27 7.48 3.80
N PRO A 27 11.07 8.05 3.59
CA PRO A 27 10.12 7.49 2.63
C PRO A 27 10.45 7.84 1.18
N ASP A 28 11.61 8.43 0.88
CA ASP A 28 12.15 8.60 -0.48
C ASP A 28 13.29 7.60 -0.79
N ASN A 29 13.63 6.71 0.16
CA ASN A 29 14.62 5.65 -0.01
C ASN A 29 14.02 4.26 0.23
N LEU A 30 13.87 3.48 -0.84
CA LEU A 30 13.25 2.15 -0.77
C LEU A 30 14.08 1.14 0.06
N CYS A 31 15.40 1.26 0.05
CA CYS A 31 16.24 0.39 0.88
C CYS A 31 16.01 0.68 2.36
N ASP A 32 15.98 1.95 2.75
CA ASP A 32 15.72 2.35 4.14
C ASP A 32 14.33 1.91 4.60
N ILE A 33 13.31 2.05 3.74
CA ILE A 33 11.95 1.56 4.01
C ILE A 33 11.96 0.06 4.34
N PHE A 34 12.61 -0.76 3.52
CA PHE A 34 12.67 -2.20 3.74
C PHE A 34 13.64 -2.61 4.87
N GLN A 35 14.60 -1.76 5.22
CA GLN A 35 15.45 -1.92 6.41
C GLN A 35 14.68 -1.65 7.70
N GLU A 36 13.88 -0.60 7.72
CA GLU A 36 13.02 -0.26 8.85
C GLU A 36 11.86 -1.26 9.00
N HIS A 37 11.23 -1.65 7.89
CA HIS A 37 10.08 -2.55 7.85
C HIS A 37 10.37 -3.79 7.01
N ARG A 38 11.05 -4.77 7.61
CA ARG A 38 11.45 -6.01 6.92
C ARG A 38 10.28 -6.83 6.40
N SER A 39 9.17 -6.93 7.16
CA SER A 39 7.98 -7.65 6.71
C SER A 39 7.37 -7.04 5.43
N TRP A 40 7.49 -5.72 5.25
CA TRP A 40 7.02 -5.06 4.03
C TRP A 40 7.81 -5.48 2.79
N TYR A 41 9.09 -5.85 2.97
CA TYR A 41 9.88 -6.42 1.88
C TYR A 41 9.37 -7.79 1.46
N ASP A 42 9.06 -8.64 2.45
CA ASP A 42 8.52 -9.97 2.19
C ASP A 42 7.16 -9.88 1.48
N ALA A 43 6.24 -9.05 1.99
CA ALA A 43 4.96 -8.77 1.34
C ALA A 43 5.12 -8.26 -0.10
N ALA A 44 6.12 -7.41 -0.35
CA ALA A 44 6.36 -6.89 -1.68
C ALA A 44 6.96 -7.93 -2.66
N LYS A 45 7.77 -8.87 -2.16
CA LYS A 45 8.21 -10.03 -2.94
C LYS A 45 7.06 -10.97 -3.24
N ASP A 46 6.22 -11.28 -2.25
CA ASP A 46 5.06 -12.17 -2.41
C ASP A 46 4.09 -11.60 -3.45
N THR A 47 3.84 -10.29 -3.37
CA THR A 47 3.03 -9.56 -4.35
C THR A 47 3.64 -9.61 -5.75
N ARG A 48 4.97 -9.41 -5.87
CA ARG A 48 5.69 -9.55 -7.14
C ARG A 48 5.53 -10.96 -7.70
N ASP A 49 5.71 -11.98 -6.89
CA ASP A 49 5.72 -13.38 -7.35
C ASP A 49 4.31 -13.85 -7.72
N LYS A 50 3.28 -13.42 -6.97
CA LYS A 50 1.87 -13.72 -7.24
C LYS A 50 1.34 -12.97 -8.46
N TRP A 51 1.60 -11.67 -8.58
CA TRP A 51 0.98 -10.82 -9.60
C TRP A 51 1.90 -10.46 -10.76
N GLY A 52 3.19 -10.78 -10.68
CA GLY A 52 4.21 -10.42 -11.67
C GLY A 52 4.43 -8.91 -11.79
N VAL A 53 4.22 -8.15 -10.72
CA VAL A 53 4.37 -6.69 -10.69
C VAL A 53 5.74 -6.30 -10.14
N PRO A 54 6.40 -5.26 -10.67
CA PRO A 54 7.69 -4.82 -10.12
C PRO A 54 7.50 -4.15 -8.75
N VAL A 55 8.25 -4.60 -7.74
CA VAL A 55 8.21 -4.14 -6.33
C VAL A 55 8.04 -2.62 -6.17
N HIS A 56 8.82 -1.85 -6.94
CA HIS A 56 8.91 -0.40 -6.80
C HIS A 56 7.67 0.38 -7.29
N VAL A 57 6.86 -0.17 -8.19
CA VAL A 57 5.69 0.53 -8.76
C VAL A 57 4.55 0.69 -7.74
N PRO A 58 3.98 -0.38 -7.16
CA PRO A 58 2.95 -0.26 -6.13
C PRO A 58 3.46 0.50 -4.89
N LEU A 59 4.73 0.38 -4.50
CA LEU A 59 5.33 1.18 -3.41
C LEU A 59 5.33 2.68 -3.71
N ALA A 60 5.69 3.08 -4.94
CA ALA A 60 5.66 4.47 -5.35
C ALA A 60 4.23 5.04 -5.39
N MET A 61 3.26 4.22 -5.83
CA MET A 61 1.84 4.55 -5.81
C MET A 61 1.33 4.67 -4.37
N MET A 62 1.66 3.72 -3.49
CA MET A 62 1.24 3.70 -2.09
C MET A 62 1.74 4.94 -1.33
N TYR A 63 2.99 5.37 -1.57
CA TYR A 63 3.47 6.64 -1.03
C TYR A 63 2.59 7.82 -1.46
N GLN A 64 2.20 7.87 -2.74
CA GLN A 64 1.38 8.96 -3.25
C GLN A 64 -0.04 8.95 -2.68
N GLU A 65 -0.59 7.76 -2.42
CA GLU A 65 -1.95 7.59 -1.91
C GLU A 65 -2.05 7.87 -0.40
N SER A 66 -1.14 7.30 0.41
CA SER A 66 -1.25 7.35 1.87
C SER A 66 -0.04 7.91 2.59
N SER A 67 1.08 8.14 1.86
CA SER A 67 2.39 8.38 2.47
C SER A 67 2.74 7.29 3.50
N PHE A 68 2.36 6.05 3.20
CA PHE A 68 2.53 4.88 4.06
C PHE A 68 1.83 4.99 5.43
N LYS A 69 0.68 5.67 5.49
CA LYS A 69 -0.14 5.73 6.70
C LYS A 69 -1.25 4.69 6.66
N HIS A 70 -1.21 3.74 7.59
CA HIS A 70 -2.20 2.67 7.74
C HIS A 70 -3.64 3.16 7.93
N ASN A 71 -3.85 4.39 8.39
CA ASN A 71 -5.16 4.99 8.65
C ASN A 71 -5.41 6.27 7.84
N ALA A 72 -4.69 6.46 6.73
CA ALA A 72 -4.98 7.57 5.83
C ALA A 72 -6.46 7.53 5.41
N ALA A 73 -7.14 8.67 5.46
CA ALA A 73 -8.52 8.82 5.02
C ALA A 73 -8.76 10.27 4.60
N PRO A 74 -9.66 10.54 3.64
CA PRO A 74 -10.03 11.90 3.24
C PRO A 74 -10.51 12.71 4.45
N PRO A 75 -10.26 14.02 4.53
CA PRO A 75 -10.66 14.82 5.69
C PRO A 75 -12.16 14.72 5.98
N MET A 76 -12.53 14.85 7.26
CA MET A 76 -13.93 14.97 7.67
C MET A 76 -14.47 16.32 7.19
N GLU A 77 -15.63 16.29 6.54
CA GLU A 77 -16.39 17.46 6.15
C GLU A 77 -17.41 17.80 7.25
N TYR A 78 -17.61 19.10 7.48
CA TYR A 78 -18.48 19.60 8.53
C TYR A 78 -19.53 20.57 7.98
N PHE A 79 -20.79 20.33 8.33
CA PHE A 79 -21.87 21.30 8.18
C PHE A 79 -21.80 22.34 9.30
N LEU A 80 -21.93 23.63 8.93
CA LEU A 80 -21.77 24.79 9.82
C LEU A 80 -20.42 24.86 10.59
N GLY A 81 -19.41 24.11 10.15
CA GLY A 81 -18.07 24.10 10.75
C GLY A 81 -17.90 23.19 11.98
N PHE A 82 -18.96 22.52 12.47
CA PHE A 82 -18.86 21.63 13.65
C PHE A 82 -19.73 20.38 13.61
N ILE A 83 -20.70 20.26 12.70
CA ILE A 83 -21.53 19.05 12.57
C ILE A 83 -20.88 18.13 11.52
N PRO A 84 -20.27 17.00 11.90
CA PRO A 84 -19.63 16.11 10.92
C PRO A 84 -20.68 15.49 10.00
N ILE A 85 -20.50 15.66 8.68
CA ILE A 85 -21.41 15.10 7.66
C ILE A 85 -20.82 13.91 6.90
N GLY A 86 -19.54 13.60 7.14
CA GLY A 86 -18.86 12.46 6.53
C GLY A 86 -17.56 12.86 5.84
N ARG A 87 -17.04 11.99 4.99
CA ARG A 87 -15.82 12.20 4.20
C ARG A 87 -16.19 12.20 2.71
N ALA A 88 -15.42 12.93 1.89
CA ALA A 88 -15.64 12.98 0.44
C ALA A 88 -15.58 11.60 -0.26
N SER A 89 -14.90 10.62 0.34
CA SER A 89 -14.82 9.24 -0.15
C SER A 89 -14.71 8.27 1.03
N ASP A 90 -15.10 7.03 0.77
CA ASP A 90 -14.90 5.85 1.64
C ASP A 90 -13.52 5.19 1.45
N ALA A 91 -12.62 5.83 0.71
CA ALA A 91 -11.25 5.38 0.52
C ALA A 91 -10.47 5.50 1.84
N TYR A 92 -9.72 4.47 2.22
CA TYR A 92 -8.87 4.55 3.41
C TYR A 92 -7.68 3.58 3.36
N GLY A 93 -6.79 3.73 4.33
CA GLY A 93 -5.64 2.86 4.57
C GLY A 93 -4.48 3.10 3.62
N TYR A 94 -3.53 2.16 3.61
CA TYR A 94 -2.31 2.26 2.81
C TYR A 94 -2.61 2.44 1.32
N ALA A 95 -3.59 1.69 0.80
CA ALA A 95 -3.95 1.68 -0.61
C ALA A 95 -4.90 2.83 -1.01
N GLN A 96 -5.55 3.53 -0.06
CA GLN A 96 -6.68 4.43 -0.36
C GLN A 96 -7.74 3.78 -1.27
N ALA A 97 -7.98 2.49 -1.10
CA ALA A 97 -8.96 1.76 -1.92
C ALA A 97 -10.39 2.08 -1.48
N LYS A 98 -11.26 2.35 -2.45
CA LYS A 98 -12.72 2.46 -2.23
C LYS A 98 -13.31 1.10 -1.89
N THR A 99 -14.42 1.08 -1.16
CA THR A 99 -15.03 -0.18 -0.68
C THR A 99 -15.41 -1.09 -1.82
N MET A 100 -16.10 -0.57 -2.83
CA MET A 100 -16.49 -1.35 -4.00
C MET A 100 -15.30 -2.04 -4.69
N THR A 101 -14.16 -1.35 -4.82
CA THR A 101 -12.97 -1.94 -5.48
C THR A 101 -12.26 -2.94 -4.58
N TRP A 102 -12.23 -2.69 -3.27
CA TRP A 102 -11.71 -3.65 -2.31
C TRP A 102 -12.54 -4.94 -2.27
N ASP A 103 -13.87 -4.82 -2.33
CA ASP A 103 -14.79 -5.96 -2.34
C ASP A 103 -14.60 -6.82 -3.61
N ASP A 104 -14.35 -6.18 -4.76
CA ASP A 104 -13.98 -6.91 -5.99
C ASP A 104 -12.68 -7.69 -5.81
N TYR A 105 -11.66 -7.09 -5.18
CA TYR A 105 -10.42 -7.77 -4.86
C TYR A 105 -10.64 -8.97 -3.92
N VAL A 106 -11.37 -8.77 -2.82
CA VAL A 106 -11.68 -9.83 -1.85
C VAL A 106 -12.39 -11.00 -2.54
N ARG A 107 -13.38 -10.69 -3.37
CA ARG A 107 -14.14 -11.68 -4.12
C ARG A 107 -13.30 -12.45 -5.14
N GLU A 108 -12.38 -11.77 -5.83
CA GLU A 108 -11.54 -12.40 -6.86
C GLU A 108 -10.34 -13.17 -6.28
N THR A 109 -9.88 -12.81 -5.08
CA THR A 109 -8.71 -13.44 -4.45
C THR A 109 -9.04 -14.42 -3.33
N GLY A 110 -10.26 -14.35 -2.77
CA GLY A 110 -10.65 -15.13 -1.60
C GLY A 110 -10.14 -14.56 -0.27
N ASN A 111 -9.54 -13.37 -0.28
CA ASN A 111 -8.92 -12.74 0.90
C ASN A 111 -9.96 -12.08 1.84
N GLY A 112 -10.91 -12.88 2.35
CA GLY A 112 -12.07 -12.42 3.15
C GLY A 112 -11.73 -11.76 4.49
N TRP A 113 -10.51 -11.95 4.99
CA TRP A 113 -10.02 -11.37 6.25
C TRP A 113 -9.09 -10.17 6.03
N SER A 114 -8.90 -9.74 4.78
CA SER A 114 -7.96 -8.68 4.44
C SER A 114 -8.39 -7.31 4.94
N SER A 115 -7.42 -6.47 5.29
CA SER A 115 -7.62 -5.13 5.81
C SER A 115 -6.86 -4.07 5.00
N ARG A 116 -7.51 -2.97 4.63
CA ARG A 116 -6.85 -1.82 3.94
C ARG A 116 -5.79 -1.15 4.82
N SER A 117 -5.86 -1.36 6.13
CA SER A 117 -4.93 -0.83 7.12
C SER A 117 -3.75 -1.77 7.40
N ASP A 118 -3.78 -2.98 6.85
CA ASP A 118 -2.64 -3.90 6.88
C ASP A 118 -1.77 -3.66 5.62
N PHE A 119 -0.44 -3.63 5.80
CA PHE A 119 0.46 -3.31 4.69
C PHE A 119 0.48 -4.44 3.66
N ASP A 120 0.50 -5.70 4.11
CA ASP A 120 0.67 -6.86 3.26
C ASP A 120 -0.57 -7.05 2.38
N ASP A 121 -1.75 -6.90 2.98
CA ASP A 121 -3.03 -6.91 2.27
C ASP A 121 -3.15 -5.75 1.27
N ALA A 122 -2.76 -4.55 1.67
CA ALA A 122 -2.79 -3.38 0.80
C ALA A 122 -1.81 -3.51 -0.37
N MET A 123 -0.63 -4.08 -0.12
CA MET A 123 0.38 -4.36 -1.13
C MET A 123 -0.14 -5.41 -2.14
N ASP A 124 -0.74 -6.51 -1.67
CA ASP A 124 -1.36 -7.53 -2.52
C ASP A 124 -2.50 -6.94 -3.36
N PHE A 125 -3.37 -6.12 -2.76
CA PHE A 125 -4.44 -5.40 -3.45
C PHE A 125 -3.89 -4.53 -4.59
N MET A 126 -2.85 -3.74 -4.33
CA MET A 126 -2.24 -2.89 -5.37
C MET A 126 -1.60 -3.73 -6.47
N GLY A 127 -1.00 -4.87 -6.13
CA GLY A 127 -0.50 -5.85 -7.10
C GLY A 127 -1.60 -6.44 -7.98
N TRP A 128 -2.71 -6.87 -7.38
CA TRP A 128 -3.91 -7.33 -8.07
C TRP A 128 -4.45 -6.24 -9.01
N PHE A 129 -4.54 -4.99 -8.55
CA PHE A 129 -5.03 -3.88 -9.37
C PHE A 129 -4.14 -3.64 -10.59
N ILE A 130 -2.81 -3.62 -10.42
CA ILE A 130 -1.85 -3.46 -11.52
C ILE A 130 -1.95 -4.64 -12.50
N TYR A 131 -2.09 -5.87 -11.99
CA TYR A 131 -2.33 -7.06 -12.82
C TYR A 131 -3.61 -6.92 -13.66
N LYS A 132 -4.73 -6.51 -13.05
CA LYS A 132 -6.00 -6.28 -13.75
C LYS A 132 -5.89 -5.14 -14.76
N THR A 133 -5.18 -4.07 -14.41
CA THR A 133 -4.90 -2.95 -15.33
C THR A 133 -4.16 -3.40 -16.58
N ASN A 134 -3.16 -4.28 -16.41
CA ASN A 134 -2.46 -4.89 -17.54
C ASN A 134 -3.40 -5.76 -18.40
N LYS A 135 -4.28 -6.56 -17.78
CA LYS A 135 -5.22 -7.41 -18.51
C LYS A 135 -6.33 -6.63 -19.22
N ILE A 136 -6.82 -5.55 -18.64
CA ILE A 136 -7.98 -4.80 -19.14
C ILE A 136 -7.57 -3.73 -20.16
N ASN A 137 -6.51 -2.98 -19.86
CA ASN A 137 -6.10 -1.82 -20.64
C ASN A 137 -4.73 -2.00 -21.32
N GLY A 138 -4.09 -3.18 -21.21
CA GLY A 138 -2.82 -3.48 -21.88
C GLY A 138 -1.61 -2.72 -21.34
N VAL A 139 -1.78 -1.94 -20.28
CA VAL A 139 -0.72 -1.10 -19.71
C VAL A 139 0.35 -2.01 -19.10
N SER A 140 1.62 -1.72 -19.39
CA SER A 140 2.74 -2.45 -18.80
C SER A 140 2.71 -2.33 -17.28
N LYS A 141 3.01 -3.42 -16.57
CA LYS A 141 3.13 -3.41 -15.10
C LYS A 141 4.30 -2.53 -14.63
N TRP A 142 5.24 -2.21 -15.52
CA TRP A 142 6.39 -1.33 -15.26
C TRP A 142 6.11 0.15 -15.54
N ASP A 143 5.00 0.49 -16.19
CA ASP A 143 4.64 1.88 -16.51
C ASP A 143 3.89 2.52 -15.32
N ALA A 144 4.65 2.97 -14.31
CA ALA A 144 4.10 3.56 -13.09
C ALA A 144 3.16 4.74 -13.36
N ARG A 145 3.48 5.57 -14.36
CA ARG A 145 2.64 6.70 -14.77
C ARG A 145 1.26 6.22 -15.20
N ALA A 146 1.19 5.30 -16.15
CA ALA A 146 -0.07 4.81 -16.67
C ALA A 146 -0.82 3.95 -15.65
N GLN A 147 -0.11 3.16 -14.83
CA GLN A 147 -0.71 2.43 -13.71
C GLN A 147 -1.40 3.38 -12.73
N TYR A 148 -0.74 4.48 -12.36
CA TYR A 148 -1.32 5.48 -11.46
C TYR A 148 -2.56 6.17 -12.05
N LEU A 149 -2.53 6.51 -13.34
CA LEU A 149 -3.69 7.08 -14.02
C LEU A 149 -4.89 6.12 -14.05
N ASN A 150 -4.65 4.81 -14.19
CA ASN A 150 -5.69 3.80 -14.08
C ASN A 150 -6.22 3.68 -12.66
N TYR A 151 -5.33 3.73 -11.67
CA TYR A 151 -5.68 3.65 -10.26
C TYR A 151 -6.63 4.78 -9.85
N HIS A 152 -6.33 6.00 -10.29
CA HIS A 152 -7.12 7.18 -9.96
C HIS A 152 -8.45 7.28 -10.74
N GLU A 153 -8.43 7.01 -12.05
CA GLU A 153 -9.63 7.17 -12.91
C GLU A 153 -10.51 5.91 -12.95
N GLY A 154 -10.01 4.78 -12.47
CA GLY A 154 -10.53 3.45 -12.77
C GLY A 154 -10.28 3.04 -14.23
N TRP A 155 -10.37 1.74 -14.53
CA TRP A 155 -10.06 1.20 -15.85
C TRP A 155 -10.90 1.82 -16.98
N GLY A 156 -12.19 2.02 -16.74
CA GLY A 156 -13.10 2.62 -17.72
C GLY A 156 -12.85 4.12 -17.94
N GLY A 157 -12.53 4.87 -16.88
CA GLY A 157 -12.21 6.29 -16.96
C GLY A 157 -10.90 6.53 -17.72
N TYR A 158 -9.87 5.73 -17.39
CA TYR A 158 -8.60 5.75 -18.12
C TYR A 158 -8.79 5.45 -19.61
N ARG A 159 -9.56 4.42 -19.96
CA ARG A 159 -9.85 4.06 -21.35
C ARG A 159 -10.58 5.17 -22.12
N ARG A 160 -11.45 5.93 -21.45
CA ARG A 160 -12.10 7.14 -22.01
C ARG A 160 -11.19 8.37 -22.03
N GLY A 161 -10.02 8.31 -21.41
CA GLY A 161 -9.08 9.42 -21.34
C GLY A 161 -9.50 10.56 -20.41
N SER A 162 -10.30 10.30 -19.39
CA SER A 162 -10.82 11.36 -18.48
C SER A 162 -9.72 12.11 -17.73
N TYR A 163 -8.54 11.51 -17.55
CA TYR A 163 -7.37 12.20 -16.98
C TYR A 163 -6.85 13.34 -17.85
N LYS A 164 -7.13 13.37 -19.16
CA LYS A 164 -6.59 14.37 -20.09
C LYS A 164 -7.10 15.78 -19.77
N SER A 165 -8.30 15.90 -19.20
CA SER A 165 -8.85 17.18 -18.73
C SER A 165 -8.35 17.58 -17.33
N LYS A 166 -7.62 16.69 -16.64
CA LYS A 166 -7.11 16.89 -15.28
C LYS A 166 -5.60 17.11 -15.31
N ALA A 167 -5.17 18.31 -15.72
CA ALA A 167 -3.75 18.64 -15.82
C ALA A 167 -2.96 18.39 -14.51
N TRP A 168 -3.61 18.58 -13.36
CA TRP A 168 -3.01 18.27 -12.05
C TRP A 168 -2.71 16.77 -11.89
N LEU A 169 -3.63 15.88 -12.31
CA LEU A 169 -3.47 14.44 -12.18
C LEU A 169 -2.36 13.92 -13.08
N VAL A 170 -2.24 14.47 -14.29
CA VAL A 170 -1.14 14.16 -15.22
C VAL A 170 0.22 14.51 -14.61
N LYS A 171 0.30 15.61 -13.86
CA LYS A 171 1.51 16.00 -13.12
C LYS A 171 1.78 15.08 -11.93
N VAL A 172 0.76 14.68 -11.18
CA VAL A 172 0.91 13.72 -10.07
C VAL A 172 1.39 12.37 -10.58
N ALA A 173 0.81 11.86 -11.67
CA ALA A 173 1.25 10.61 -12.31
C ALA A 173 2.72 10.68 -12.75
N ALA A 174 3.21 11.85 -13.18
CA ALA A 174 4.64 12.06 -13.46
C ALA A 174 5.50 11.89 -12.20
N LYS A 175 5.08 12.48 -11.07
CA LYS A 175 5.80 12.36 -9.80
C LYS A 175 5.86 10.92 -9.29
N VAL A 176 4.79 10.15 -9.49
CA VAL A 176 4.75 8.71 -9.15
C VAL A 176 5.75 7.94 -10.01
N ASP A 177 5.81 8.24 -11.30
CA ASP A 177 6.76 7.62 -12.22
C ASP A 177 8.22 7.93 -11.86
N ASP A 178 8.53 9.18 -11.54
CA ASP A 178 9.86 9.58 -11.09
C ASP A 178 10.25 8.88 -9.78
N ARG A 179 9.31 8.74 -8.83
CA ARG A 179 9.53 7.97 -7.60
C ARG A 179 9.75 6.49 -7.89
N ALA A 180 8.94 5.89 -8.76
CA ALA A 180 9.07 4.48 -9.12
C ALA A 180 10.43 4.18 -9.75
N LYS A 181 10.95 5.08 -10.60
CA LYS A 181 12.31 4.95 -11.18
C LYS A 181 13.40 5.06 -10.12
N ARG A 182 13.28 6.01 -9.19
CA ARG A 182 14.23 6.16 -8.06
C ARG A 182 14.25 4.90 -7.20
N TYR A 183 13.07 4.42 -6.83
CA TYR A 183 12.91 3.18 -6.07
C TYR A 183 13.46 1.97 -6.82
N ALA A 184 13.28 1.87 -8.14
CA ALA A 184 13.86 0.79 -8.93
C ALA A 184 15.39 0.78 -8.83
N ALA A 185 16.03 1.94 -8.98
CA ALA A 185 17.48 2.08 -8.87
C ALA A 185 18.00 1.73 -7.46
N GLN A 186 17.34 2.23 -6.41
CA GLN A 186 17.67 1.89 -5.04
C GLN A 186 17.49 0.40 -4.76
N TYR A 187 16.38 -0.20 -5.19
CA TYR A 187 16.12 -1.61 -4.95
C TYR A 187 17.22 -2.50 -5.52
N GLN A 188 17.73 -2.18 -6.71
CA GLN A 188 18.85 -2.92 -7.31
C GLN A 188 20.11 -2.90 -6.44
N SER A 189 20.37 -1.83 -5.67
CA SER A 189 21.58 -1.74 -4.85
C SER A 189 21.49 -2.47 -3.51
N CYS A 190 20.30 -2.80 -3.02
CA CYS A 190 20.13 -3.45 -1.71
C CYS A 190 19.41 -4.79 -1.75
N LYS A 191 18.87 -5.22 -2.90
CA LYS A 191 18.10 -6.46 -3.02
C LYS A 191 18.84 -7.68 -2.45
N GLU A 192 20.11 -7.85 -2.77
CA GLU A 192 20.90 -9.01 -2.31
C GLU A 192 21.05 -9.03 -0.79
N ASP A 193 21.32 -7.88 -0.17
CA ASP A 193 21.38 -7.75 1.28
C ASP A 193 20.02 -7.99 1.94
N LEU A 194 18.93 -7.54 1.30
CA LEU A 194 17.57 -7.77 1.77
C LEU A 194 17.18 -9.26 1.71
N ASP A 195 17.68 -9.99 0.71
CA ASP A 195 17.46 -11.43 0.51
C ASP A 195 18.35 -12.31 1.40
N SER A 196 19.39 -11.75 2.01
CA SER A 196 20.30 -12.49 2.89
C SER A 196 19.60 -13.05 4.14
N SER A 197 20.05 -14.22 4.61
CA SER A 197 19.46 -14.85 5.79
C SER A 197 19.70 -14.00 7.04
N TRP A 198 18.81 -14.13 8.05
CA TRP A 198 18.99 -13.42 9.31
C TRP A 198 20.32 -13.77 10.00
N LEU A 199 20.75 -15.04 9.89
CA LEU A 199 22.04 -15.52 10.40
C LEU A 199 23.20 -14.83 9.71
N TRP A 200 23.16 -14.73 8.39
CA TRP A 200 24.24 -14.09 7.63
C TRP A 200 24.40 -12.62 8.02
N ARG A 201 23.28 -11.91 8.21
CA ARG A 201 23.27 -10.52 8.69
C ARG A 201 23.76 -10.37 10.12
N LEU A 202 23.50 -11.35 10.99
CA LEU A 202 24.02 -11.31 12.37
C LEU A 202 25.55 -11.35 12.42
N PHE A 203 26.19 -12.09 11.50
CA PHE A 203 27.64 -12.31 11.51
C PHE A 203 28.41 -11.38 10.57
N PHE A 204 27.76 -10.83 9.54
CA PHE A 204 28.43 -10.09 8.46
C PHE A 204 27.75 -8.77 8.08
N GLY A 205 26.65 -8.40 8.75
CA GLY A 205 25.88 -7.18 8.49
C GLY A 205 26.21 -6.00 9.41
#